data_AF-A0A2N5GIR2-F1
#
_entry.id   AF-A0A2N5GIR2-F1
#
_cell.length_a   1.000
_cell.length_b   1.000
_cell.length_c   1.000
_cell.angle_alpha   90.00
_cell.angle_beta   90.00
_cell.angle_gamma   90.00
#
_symmetry.space_group_name_H-M   'P 1'
#
loop_
_entity.id
_entity.type
_entity.pdbx_description
1 polymer ?
#
loop_
_entity_poly.entity_id
_entity_poly.type
_entity_poly.pdbx_seq_one_letter_code
_entity_poly.pdbx_strand_id
1 'polypeptide(L)'
;MKWQEVREIYPNQYVLLSVINARMVGNKKIIDDVALVRPIKDSQEATKELINARKDTIVYHTDNEELVIEVRKTSGLRGLRRRNCVMGTV
;
A
#
# COMPACT_ATOMS: atom_id res chain seq x y z
N MET A 1 1.13 13.58 12.31
CA MET A 1 2.56 13.92 12.21
C MET A 1 2.88 14.04 10.73
N LYS A 2 3.75 14.97 10.31
CA LYS A 2 4.09 15.10 8.89
C LYS A 2 5.01 13.96 8.45
N TRP A 3 4.88 13.50 7.21
CA TRP A 3 5.76 12.48 6.64
C TRP A 3 7.25 12.88 6.68
N GLN A 4 7.52 14.17 6.48
CA GLN A 4 8.88 14.71 6.47
C GLN A 4 9.61 14.47 7.81
N GLU A 5 8.92 14.66 8.94
CA GLU A 5 9.53 14.46 10.26
C GLU A 5 9.85 12.98 10.52
N VAL A 6 8.99 12.06 10.07
CA VAL A 6 9.23 10.61 10.22
C VAL A 6 10.51 10.19 9.50
N ARG A 7 10.78 10.77 8.32
CA ARG A 7 12.03 10.53 7.58
C ARG A 7 13.26 11.03 8.31
N GLU A 8 13.18 12.18 8.97
CA GLU A 8 14.30 12.75 9.73
C GLU A 8 14.63 11.92 10.98
N ILE A 9 13.62 11.38 11.65
CA ILE A 9 13.81 10.59 12.87
C ILE A 9 14.34 9.18 12.55
N TYR A 10 13.94 8.61 11.41
CA TYR A 10 14.19 7.21 11.04
C TYR A 10 14.68 7.05 9.59
N PRO A 11 15.93 7.43 9.28
CA PRO A 11 16.50 7.27 7.94
C PRO A 11 16.79 5.80 7.61
N ASN A 12 16.65 5.42 6.33
CA ASN A 12 17.04 4.11 5.77
C ASN A 12 16.44 2.88 6.48
N GLN A 13 15.15 2.95 6.84
CA GLN A 13 14.49 1.81 7.49
C GLN A 13 13.03 1.68 7.10
N TYR A 14 12.48 0.50 7.37
CA TYR A 14 11.06 0.25 7.22
C TYR A 14 10.31 0.83 8.41
N VAL A 15 9.21 1.50 8.12
CA VAL A 15 8.31 2.07 9.11
C VAL A 15 6.89 1.62 8.84
N LEU A 16 6.22 1.22 9.90
CA LEU A 16 4.81 0.88 9.90
C LEU A 16 4.03 2.13 10.30
N LEU A 17 3.25 2.63 9.36
CA LEU A 17 2.56 3.91 9.43
C LEU A 17 1.05 3.67 9.36
N SER A 18 0.29 4.38 10.16
CA SER A 18 -1.15 4.46 9.99
C SER A 18 -1.51 5.76 9.27
N VAL A 19 -2.31 5.64 8.21
CA VAL A 19 -2.74 6.78 7.39
C VAL A 19 -3.92 7.45 8.08
N ILE A 20 -3.73 8.66 8.60
CA ILE A 20 -4.81 9.42 9.24
C ILE A 20 -5.53 10.26 8.18
N ASN A 21 -4.76 10.99 7.37
CA ASN A 21 -5.32 11.87 6.38
C ASN A 21 -4.57 11.76 5.05
N ALA A 22 -5.34 11.55 4.00
CA ALA A 22 -4.81 11.42 2.66
C ALA A 22 -5.72 12.16 1.69
N ARG A 23 -5.09 12.98 0.85
CA ARG A 23 -5.75 13.72 -0.21
C ARG A 23 -5.60 12.98 -1.53
N MET A 24 -6.70 12.83 -2.25
CA MET A 24 -6.64 12.35 -3.63
C MET A 24 -6.43 13.53 -4.57
N VAL A 25 -5.37 13.48 -5.37
CA VAL A 25 -5.12 14.42 -6.45
C VAL A 25 -5.09 13.63 -7.75
N GLY A 26 -6.21 13.68 -8.48
CA GLY A 26 -6.42 12.88 -9.70
C GLY A 26 -6.44 11.38 -9.41
N ASN A 27 -5.41 10.66 -9.86
CA ASN A 27 -5.26 9.21 -9.65
C ASN A 27 -4.19 8.85 -8.61
N LYS A 28 -3.61 9.86 -7.96
CA LYS A 28 -2.58 9.72 -6.94
C LYS A 28 -3.19 10.05 -5.57
N LYS A 29 -2.98 9.17 -4.60
CA LYS A 29 -3.35 9.41 -3.21
C LYS A 29 -2.08 9.91 -2.50
N ILE A 30 -2.07 11.21 -2.22
CA ILE A 30 -1.00 11.89 -1.51
C ILE A 30 -1.36 11.86 -0.03
N ILE A 31 -0.45 11.40 0.80
CA ILE A 31 -0.68 11.31 2.24
C ILE A 31 -0.03 12.53 2.89
N ASP A 32 -0.85 13.34 3.56
CA ASP A 32 -0.41 14.57 4.24
C ASP A 32 -0.04 14.25 5.70
N ASP A 33 -0.87 13.41 6.35
CA ASP A 33 -0.76 13.11 7.78
C ASP A 33 -0.70 11.60 8.03
N VAL A 34 0.37 11.20 8.73
CA VAL A 34 0.63 9.83 9.16
C VAL A 34 0.87 9.76 10.66
N ALA A 35 0.55 8.61 11.24
CA ALA A 35 1.00 8.21 12.56
C ALA A 35 2.05 7.11 12.42
N LEU A 36 3.24 7.33 12.96
CA LEU A 36 4.21 6.26 13.11
C LEU A 36 3.71 5.31 14.21
N VAL A 37 3.46 4.05 13.85
CA VAL A 37 3.10 3.01 14.83
C VAL A 37 4.36 2.34 15.31
N ARG A 38 5.25 1.91 14.38
CA ARG A 38 6.47 1.20 14.73
C ARG A 38 7.58 1.30 13.68
N PRO A 39 8.82 1.62 14.07
CA PRO A 39 10.00 1.41 13.23
C PRO A 39 10.39 -0.07 13.24
N ILE A 40 10.65 -0.66 12.07
CA ILE A 40 11.01 -2.07 11.92
C ILE A 40 12.35 -2.17 11.17
N LYS A 41 13.31 -2.87 11.77
CA LYS A 41 14.62 -3.17 11.16
C LYS A 41 14.64 -4.48 10.37
N ASP A 42 13.74 -5.41 10.68
CA ASP A 42 13.70 -6.74 10.09
C ASP A 42 12.45 -6.97 9.23
N SER A 43 12.65 -7.38 7.98
CA SER A 43 11.59 -7.61 6.99
C SER A 43 10.61 -8.72 7.40
N GLN A 44 11.03 -9.71 8.21
CA GLN A 44 10.15 -10.77 8.67
C GLN A 44 9.16 -10.27 9.73
N GLU A 45 9.61 -9.41 10.65
CA GLU A 45 8.72 -8.77 11.63
C GLU A 45 7.73 -7.83 10.94
N ALA A 46 8.17 -7.08 9.92
CA ALA A 46 7.30 -6.21 9.14
C ALA A 46 6.15 -6.97 8.47
N THR A 47 6.44 -8.15 7.94
CA THR A 47 5.43 -8.99 7.28
C THR A 47 4.42 -9.55 8.29
N LYS A 48 4.88 -9.95 9.47
CA LYS A 48 4.03 -10.52 10.51
C LYS A 48 3.09 -9.48 11.12
N GLU A 49 3.61 -8.29 11.39
CA GLU A 49 2.80 -7.15 11.84
C GLU A 49 1.85 -6.68 10.74
N LEU A 50 2.26 -6.65 9.46
CA LEU A 50 1.37 -6.32 8.34
C LEU A 50 0.17 -7.28 8.23
N ILE A 51 0.39 -8.58 8.41
CA ILE A 51 -0.68 -9.59 8.37
C ILE A 51 -1.68 -9.38 9.52
N ASN A 52 -1.20 -8.91 10.67
CA ASN A 52 -2.02 -8.67 11.86
C ASN A 52 -2.57 -7.23 11.93
N ALA A 53 -2.04 -6.32 11.11
CA ALA A 53 -2.36 -4.91 11.13
C ALA A 53 -3.75 -4.65 10.54
N ARG A 54 -4.49 -3.74 11.19
CA ARG A 54 -5.81 -3.31 10.73
C ARG A 54 -5.69 -2.41 9.49
N LYS A 55 -6.83 -2.30 8.78
CA LYS A 55 -7.03 -1.81 7.40
C LYS A 55 -6.39 -0.46 7.01
N ASP A 56 -5.91 0.33 7.97
CA ASP A 56 -5.38 1.68 7.75
C ASP A 56 -3.87 1.78 7.98
N THR A 57 -3.18 0.64 8.01
CA THR A 57 -1.74 0.56 8.27
C THR A 57 -0.98 0.16 7.01
N ILE A 58 0.07 0.90 6.69
CA ILE A 58 0.94 0.70 5.54
C ILE A 58 2.38 0.56 6.02
N VAL A 59 3.14 -0.31 5.36
CA VAL A 59 4.60 -0.37 5.54
C VAL A 59 5.23 0.43 4.42
N TYR A 60 6.11 1.34 4.77
CA TYR A 60 6.85 2.15 3.79
C TYR A 60 8.32 2.22 4.15
N HIS A 61 9.16 2.42 3.15
CA HIS A 61 10.58 2.61 3.32
C HIS A 61 10.90 4.11 3.28
N THR A 62 11.57 4.64 4.31
CA THR A 62 11.85 6.08 4.46
C THR A 62 12.83 6.65 3.44
N ASP A 63 13.46 5.80 2.63
CA ASP A 63 14.31 6.21 1.50
C ASP A 63 13.52 6.89 0.38
N ASN A 64 12.20 6.63 0.29
CA ASN A 64 11.35 7.29 -0.70
C ASN A 64 10.97 8.69 -0.24
N GLU A 65 11.27 9.67 -1.10
CA GLU A 65 11.10 11.08 -0.79
C GLU A 65 9.62 11.48 -0.66
N GLU A 66 8.75 10.86 -1.47
CA GLU A 66 7.33 11.17 -1.56
C GLU A 66 6.47 9.96 -1.19
N LEU A 67 5.53 10.14 -0.24
CA LEU A 67 4.58 9.10 0.16
C LEU A 67 3.34 9.14 -0.75
N VAL A 68 3.51 8.73 -2.00
CA VAL A 68 2.45 8.75 -3.02
C VAL A 68 1.98 7.33 -3.31
N ILE A 69 0.70 7.06 -3.07
CA ILE A 69 0.07 5.80 -3.45
C ILE A 69 -0.66 6.02 -4.77
N GLU A 70 -0.14 5.43 -5.85
CA GLU A 70 -0.84 5.42 -7.13
C GLU A 70 -2.01 4.42 -7.08
N VAL A 71 -3.23 4.93 -7.11
CA VAL A 71 -4.43 4.09 -7.10
C VAL A 71 -4.64 3.57 -8.51
N ARG A 72 -4.10 2.38 -8.81
CA ARG A 72 -4.44 1.69 -10.07
C ARG A 72 -5.85 1.11 -9.95
N LYS A 73 -6.83 1.71 -10.64
CA LYS A 73 -8.10 1.04 -10.91
C LYS A 73 -7.79 -0.19 -11.75
N THR A 74 -7.92 -1.39 -11.18
CA THR A 74 -7.98 -2.65 -11.93
C THR A 74 -9.12 -2.52 -12.95
N SER A 75 -8.74 -2.16 -14.16
CA SER A 75 -9.63 -2.01 -15.29
C SER A 75 -9.69 -3.38 -15.95
N GLY A 76 -10.60 -4.22 -15.46
CA GLY A 76 -11.19 -5.33 -16.21
C GLY A 76 -10.29 -6.51 -16.58
N LEU A 77 -10.00 -7.41 -15.63
CA LEU A 77 -9.92 -8.83 -15.95
C LEU A 77 -11.35 -9.42 -15.93
N ARG A 78 -12.17 -9.02 -16.91
CA ARG A 78 -13.39 -9.77 -17.25
C ARG A 78 -12.94 -11.03 -17.97
N GLY A 79 -13.03 -12.16 -17.29
CA GLY A 79 -12.71 -13.46 -17.87
C GLY A 79 -13.51 -13.72 -19.14
N LEU A 80 -12.89 -13.55 -20.30
CA LEU A 80 -13.38 -14.13 -21.54
C LEU A 80 -12.92 -15.58 -21.56
N ARG A 81 -13.54 -16.43 -20.72
CA ARG A 81 -13.44 -17.87 -20.88
C ARG A 81 -14.26 -18.21 -22.12
N ARG A 82 -13.61 -18.23 -23.29
CA ARG A 82 -14.19 -18.78 -24.52
C ARG A 82 -14.59 -20.22 -24.22
N ARG A 83 -15.87 -20.46 -23.94
CA ARG A 83 -16.45 -21.81 -24.00
C ARG A 83 -16.55 -22.16 -25.48
N ASN A 84 -15.50 -22.74 -26.03
CA ASN A 84 -15.65 -23.60 -27.20
C ASN A 84 -15.64 -25.03 -26.67
N CYS A 85 -16.81 -25.46 -26.18
CA CYS A 85 -17.06 -26.86 -25.89
C CYS A 85 -17.91 -27.37 -27.04
N VAL A 86 -17.27 -28.14 -27.91
CA VAL A 86 -17.93 -29.04 -28.85
C VAL A 86 -18.84 -29.99 -28.07
N MET A 87 -20.05 -30.21 -28.60
CA MET A 87 -20.75 -31.50 -28.70
C MET A 87 -22.26 -31.28 -28.78
N GLY A 88 -22.89 -31.91 -29.78
CA GLY A 88 -24.34 -31.94 -29.91
C GLY A 88 -24.77 -32.52 -31.26
N THR A 89 -24.37 -33.76 -31.54
CA THR A 89 -25.03 -34.62 -32.51
C THR A 89 -26.48 -34.85 -32.08
N VAL A 90 -27.44 -34.56 -32.95
CA VAL A 90 -28.62 -35.39 -33.22
C VAL A 90 -29.15 -35.07 -34.61
#